data_AF-A0A8C3SE93-F1
#
_entry.id   AF-A0A8C3SE93-F1
#
_cell.length_a   1.000
_cell.length_b   1.000
_cell.length_c   1.000
_cell.angle_alpha   90.00
_cell.angle_beta   90.00
_cell.angle_gamma   90.00
#
_symmetry.space_group_name_H-M   'P 1'
#
loop_
_entity.id
_entity.type
_entity.pdbx_description
1 polymer ?
#
loop_
_entity_poly.entity_id
_entity_poly.type
_entity_poly.pdbx_seq_one_letter_code
_entity_poly.pdbx_strand_id
1 'polypeptide(L)' 'MPATREAVVRASRLPVSIIIVGVGNTDFSDMRALDEEDGTQESGGERAARDIVQFVPFREFKKVS' A
#
# COMPACT_ATOMS: atom_id res chain seq x y z
N MET A 1 -6.81 -7.32 7.16
CA MET A 1 -5.72 -7.05 6.19
C MET A 1 -4.92 -8.25 5.65
N PRO A 2 -4.94 -9.49 6.21
CA PRO A 2 -4.08 -10.58 5.70
C PRO A 2 -4.25 -10.90 4.21
N ALA A 3 -5.51 -10.99 3.73
CA ALA A 3 -5.81 -11.30 2.33
C ALA A 3 -5.30 -10.22 1.35
N THR A 4 -5.42 -8.94 1.71
CA THR A 4 -4.91 -7.82 0.90
C THR A 4 -3.39 -7.86 0.81
N ARG A 5 -2.71 -8.12 1.94
CA ARG A 5 -1.25 -8.23 1.98
C ARG A 5 -0.75 -9.38 1.11
N GLU A 6 -1.40 -10.54 1.20
CA GLU A 6 -1.09 -11.69 0.35
C GLU A 6 -1.29 -11.37 -1.14
N ALA A 7 -2.38 -10.69 -1.50
CA ALA A 7 -2.62 -10.27 -2.87
C ALA A 7 -1.55 -9.30 -3.38
N VAL A 8 -1.12 -8.34 -2.56
CA VAL A 8 -0.01 -7.41 -2.89
C VAL A 8 1.30 -8.17 -3.08
N VAL A 9 1.65 -9.09 -2.17
CA VAL A 9 2.85 -9.93 -2.29
C VAL A 9 2.84 -10.72 -3.60
N ARG A 10 1.72 -11.36 -3.95
CA ARG A 10 1.59 -12.08 -5.22
C ARG A 10 1.68 -11.15 -6.43
N ALA A 11 1.01 -10.00 -6.38
CA ALA A 11 1.00 -9.01 -7.45
C ALA A 11 2.37 -8.36 -7.70
N SER A 12 3.25 -8.31 -6.69
CA SER A 12 4.61 -7.74 -6.82
C SER A 12 5.44 -8.40 -7.95
N ARG A 13 5.12 -9.66 -8.30
CA ARG A 13 5.78 -10.43 -9.37
C ARG A 13 5.19 -10.16 -10.76
N LEU A 14 4.11 -9.40 -10.86
CA LEU A 14 3.47 -9.01 -12.12
C LEU A 14 3.92 -7.59 -12.50
N PRO A 15 3.84 -7.18 -13.78
CA PRO A 15 4.11 -5.81 -14.21
C PRO A 15 2.96 -4.87 -13.85
N VAL A 16 2.75 -4.63 -12.55
CA VAL A 16 1.72 -3.76 -11.99
C VAL A 16 2.29 -2.82 -10.94
N SER A 17 1.65 -1.66 -10.78
CA SER A 17 1.86 -0.70 -9.70
C SER A 17 0.49 -0.26 -9.18
N ILE A 18 0.37 -0.09 -7.87
CA ILE A 18 -0.89 0.18 -7.17
C ILE A 18 -0.75 1.51 -6.43
N ILE A 19 -1.70 2.42 -6.65
CA ILE A 19 -1.80 3.66 -5.88
C ILE A 19 -3.13 3.61 -5.12
N ILE A 20 -3.07 3.76 -3.80
CA ILE A 20 -4.23 3.81 -2.91
C ILE A 20 -4.45 5.26 -2.48
N VAL A 21 -5.60 5.83 -2.81
CA VAL A 21 -5.94 7.21 -2.45
C VAL A 21 -6.97 7.22 -1.33
N GLY A 22 -6.57 7.71 -0.15
CA GLY A 22 -7.44 7.86 1.02
C GLY A 22 -8.25 9.16 0.96
N VAL A 23 -9.58 9.06 0.90
CA VAL A 23 -10.48 10.22 0.93
C VAL A 23 -11.27 10.29 2.25
N GLY A 24 -11.68 11.49 2.65
CA GLY A 24 -12.44 11.71 3.88
C GLY A 24 -11.58 11.82 5.14
N ASN A 25 -12.23 11.71 6.31
CA ASN A 25 -11.62 11.91 7.63
C ASN A 25 -11.65 10.65 8.50
N THR A 26 -10.99 9.58 8.06
CA THR A 26 -10.86 8.32 8.81
C THR A 26 -9.40 8.07 9.22
N ASP A 27 -9.16 7.08 10.08
CA ASP A 27 -7.83 6.55 10.32
C ASP A 27 -7.34 5.72 9.11
N PHE A 28 -6.08 5.92 8.72
CA PHE A 28 -5.45 5.26 7.57
C PHE A 28 -4.24 4.41 7.95
N SER A 29 -4.10 4.04 9.23
CA SER A 29 -2.98 3.24 9.72
C SER A 29 -2.76 1.96 8.91
N ASP A 30 -3.85 1.26 8.57
CA ASP A 30 -3.83 0.04 7.76
C ASP A 30 -3.33 0.27 6.32
N MET A 31 -3.58 1.45 5.75
CA MET A 31 -3.12 1.80 4.39
C MET A 31 -1.65 2.19 4.40
N ARG A 32 -1.20 2.87 5.45
CA ARG A 32 0.23 3.17 5.67
C ARG A 32 1.05 1.89 5.89
N ALA A 33 0.47 0.87 6.52
CA ALA A 33 1.10 -0.45 6.65
C ALA A 33 1.26 -1.18 5.31
N LEU A 34 0.49 -0.81 4.27
CA LEU A 34 0.67 -1.35 2.91
C LEU A 34 1.71 -0.58 2.10
N ASP A 35 1.95 0.68 2.45
CA ASP A 35 2.89 1.65 1.85
C ASP A 35 4.30 1.58 2.49
N GLU A 36 4.55 0.64 3.40
CA GLU A 36 5.83 0.53 4.08
C GLU A 36 6.98 0.29 3.08
N GLU A 37 7.76 1.35 2.82
CA GLU A 37 8.95 1.44 1.97
C GLU A 37 10.08 0.45 2.35
N ASP A 38 9.98 -0.26 3.48
CA ASP A 38 11.04 -1.13 3.97
C ASP A 38 11.11 -2.50 3.27
N GLY A 39 10.39 -2.68 2.16
CA GLY A 39 10.45 -3.88 1.34
C GLY A 39 10.14 -5.17 2.11
N THR A 40 9.49 -5.07 3.27
CA THR A 40 9.25 -6.19 4.22
C THR A 40 7.76 -6.52 4.27
N GLN A 41 7.07 -6.35 3.13
CA GLN A 41 5.75 -6.91 2.92
C GLN A 41 5.89 -8.44 2.93
N GLU A 42 5.65 -9.04 4.09
CA GLU A 42 5.63 -10.49 4.28
C GLU A 42 4.21 -10.97 4.61
N SER A 43 3.74 -11.97 3.89
CA SER A 43 2.48 -12.64 4.18
C SER A 43 2.65 -14.13 3.99
N GLY A 44 2.28 -14.92 5.01
CA GLY A 44 2.36 -16.39 4.95
C GLY A 44 3.76 -16.95 4.72
N GLY A 45 4.82 -16.20 5.04
CA GLY A 45 6.22 -16.60 4.81
C GLY A 45 6.76 -16.24 3.42
N GLU A 46 5.98 -15.58 2.57
CA GLU A 46 6.47 -15.01 1.31
C GLU A 46 6.67 -13.49 1.42
N ARG A 47 7.81 -13.02 0.91
CA ARG A 47 8.16 -11.61 0.81
C ARG A 47 7.83 -11.05 -0.58
N ALA A 48 7.37 -9.80 -0.64
CA ALA A 48 7.14 -9.10 -1.90
C ALA A 48 8.45 -8.99 -2.70
N ALA A 49 8.38 -9.18 -4.02
CA ALA A 49 9.53 -9.16 -4.92
C ALA A 49 10.06 -7.74 -5.19
N ARG A 50 9.19 -6.74 -5.10
CA ARG A 50 9.48 -5.32 -5.23
C ARG A 50 8.36 -4.54 -4.55
N ASP A 51 8.66 -3.32 -4.17
CA ASP A 51 7.61 -2.40 -3.71
C ASP A 51 6.72 -1.99 -4.90
N ILE A 52 5.41 -2.08 -4.69
CA ILE A 52 4.39 -1.81 -5.72
C ILE A 52 3.20 -1.01 -5.19
N VAL A 53 3.16 -0.64 -3.90
CA VAL A 53 2.02 0.07 -3.33
C VAL A 53 2.49 1.44 -2.88
N GLN A 54 1.77 2.47 -3.31
CA GLN A 54 1.91 3.82 -2.76
C GLN A 54 0.59 4.28 -2.13
N PHE A 55 0.61 4.75 -0.88
CA PHE A 55 -0.55 5.34 -0.23
C PHE A 55 -0.50 6.87 -0.23
N VAL A 56 -1.60 7.50 -0.67
CA VAL A 56 -1.74 8.96 -0.71
C VAL A 56 -2.99 9.40 0.04
N PRO A 57 -2.86 10.04 1.22
CA PRO A 57 -3.99 10.65 1.91
C PRO A 57 -4.40 11.96 1.23
N PHE A 58 -5.45 11.94 0.42
CA PHE A 58 -5.87 13.07 -0.42
C PHE A 58 -6.08 14.38 0.36
N ARG A 59 -6.54 14.31 1.61
CA ARG A 59 -6.76 15.49 2.47
C ARG A 59 -5.49 16.31 2.74
N GLU A 60 -4.32 15.69 2.68
CA GLU A 60 -3.03 16.36 2.93
C GLU A 60 -2.62 17.23 1.72
N PHE A 61 -3.21 16.96 0.54
CA PHE A 61 -2.94 17.66 -0.72
C PHE A 61 -4.06 18.61 -1.15
N LYS A 62 -5.08 18.82 -0.31
CA LYS A 62 -6.20 19.76 -0.59
C LYS A 62 -5.78 21.24 -0.67
N LYS A 63 -4.52 21.57 -0.40
CA LYS A 63 -3.95 22.91 -0.56
C LYS A 63 -3.01 22.95 -1.75
N VAL A 64 -3.57 22.89 -2.95
CA VAL A 64 -2.94 23.50 -4.13
C VAL A 64 -3.88 24.64 -4.51
N SER A 65 -3.53 25.85 -4.08
CA SER A 65 -4.18 27.11 -4.42
C SER A 65 -3.11 28.05 -4.92
#